data_AF-A0A4R3J607-F1
#
_entry.id   AF-A0A4R3J607-F1
#
_cell.length_a   1.000
_cell.length_b   1.000
_cell.length_c   1.000
_cell.angle_alpha   90.00
_cell.angle_beta   90.00
_cell.angle_gamma   90.00
#
_symmetry.space_group_name_H-M   'P 1'
#
loop_
_entity.id
_entity.type
_entity.pdbx_description
1 polymer ?
#
loop_
_entity_poly.entity_id
_entity_poly.type
_entity_poly.pdbx_seq_one_letter_code
_entity_poly.pdbx_strand_id
1 'polypeptide(L)'
;MGKKRDNQRQDALFIDYRELGTISIDELAQAIYTDIQALKDIYNVKYVTAPRLKLPITNEYGDIRLTRHPEGHLINRMDTHHYRPACKDYDL
;
A
#
# COMPACT_ATOMS: atom_id res chain seq x y z
N MET A 1 -33.80 25.21 -2.83
CA MET A 1 -32.61 24.56 -3.41
C MET A 1 -32.13 23.47 -2.46
N GLY A 2 -32.41 22.20 -2.74
CA GLY A 2 -31.98 21.08 -1.90
C GLY A 2 -30.56 20.66 -2.25
N LYS A 3 -29.64 20.70 -1.28
CA LYS A 3 -28.29 20.15 -1.42
C LYS A 3 -28.42 18.63 -1.58
N LYS A 4 -28.18 18.11 -2.79
CA LYS A 4 -27.98 16.68 -3.03
C LYS A 4 -26.79 16.24 -2.19
N ARG A 5 -27.04 15.43 -1.16
CA ARG A 5 -25.98 14.71 -0.45
C ARG A 5 -25.51 13.62 -1.41
N ASP A 6 -24.36 13.86 -2.03
CA ASP A 6 -23.69 12.84 -2.82
C ASP A 6 -23.39 11.67 -1.89
N ASN A 7 -24.00 10.52 -2.20
CA ASN A 7 -23.81 9.28 -1.47
C ASN A 7 -22.45 8.74 -1.90
N GLN A 8 -21.38 9.29 -1.30
CA GLN A 8 -20.00 8.99 -1.62
C GLN A 8 -19.74 7.52 -1.27
N ARG A 9 -19.86 6.63 -2.27
CA ARG A 9 -19.40 5.25 -2.16
C ARG A 9 -17.93 5.33 -1.78
N GLN A 10 -17.60 4.95 -0.55
CA GLN A 10 -16.21 4.80 -0.13
C GLN A 10 -15.68 3.54 -0.82
N ASP A 11 -15.21 3.70 -2.06
CA ASP A 11 -14.68 2.60 -2.87
C ASP A 11 -13.34 2.06 -2.33
N ALA A 12 -12.67 2.80 -1.45
CA ALA A 12 -11.40 2.40 -0.84
C ALA A 12 -11.20 3.02 0.55
N LEU A 13 -10.54 2.26 1.43
CA LEU A 13 -9.98 2.75 2.69
C LEU A 13 -8.61 3.38 2.42
N PHE A 14 -8.43 4.63 2.81
CA PHE A 14 -7.14 5.31 2.79
C PHE A 14 -6.53 5.30 4.19
N ILE A 15 -5.34 4.72 4.33
CA ILE A 15 -4.53 4.79 5.54
C ILE A 15 -3.46 5.83 5.29
N ASP A 16 -3.45 6.89 6.10
CA ASP A 16 -2.56 8.03 5.95
C ASP A 16 -1.52 8.04 7.06
N TYR A 17 -0.25 8.03 6.69
CA TYR A 17 0.90 8.00 7.60
C TYR A 17 1.52 9.40 7.80
N ARG A 18 0.83 10.47 7.39
CA ARG A 18 1.34 11.85 7.44
C ARG A 18 1.86 12.30 8.81
N GLU A 19 1.24 11.84 9.90
CA GLU A 19 1.64 12.24 11.26
C GLU A 19 2.97 11.63 11.72
N LEU A 20 3.44 10.57 11.06
CA LEU A 20 4.71 9.91 11.39
C LEU A 20 5.93 10.69 10.86
N GLY A 21 5.74 11.63 9.93
CA GLY A 21 6.84 12.39 9.34
C GLY A 21 7.78 11.54 8.49
N THR A 22 9.08 11.84 8.53
CA THR A 22 10.11 11.05 7.83
C THR A 22 10.53 9.87 8.71
N ILE A 23 10.12 8.67 8.31
CA ILE A 23 10.46 7.42 8.99
C ILE A 23 11.33 6.53 8.10
N SER A 24 12.05 5.61 8.73
CA SER A 24 12.83 4.60 8.02
C SER A 24 11.91 3.61 7.26
N ILE A 25 12.49 2.91 6.29
CA ILE A 25 11.74 1.89 5.53
C ILE A 25 11.29 0.72 6.43
N ASP A 26 12.06 0.42 7.48
CA ASP A 26 11.76 -0.65 8.43
C ASP A 26 10.57 -0.28 9.32
N GLU A 27 10.52 0.96 9.80
CA GLU A 27 9.37 1.49 10.56
C GLU A 27 8.11 1.51 9.69
N LEU A 28 8.23 1.93 8.43
CA LEU A 28 7.11 1.91 7.49
C LEU A 28 6.60 0.48 7.26
N ALA A 29 7.50 -0.50 7.10
CA ALA A 29 7.13 -1.89 6.91
C ALA A 29 6.37 -2.45 8.14
N GLN A 30 6.84 -2.11 9.34
CA GLN A 30 6.18 -2.51 10.58
C GLN A 30 4.80 -1.84 10.75
N ALA A 31 4.68 -0.56 10.40
CA ALA A 31 3.41 0.17 10.46
C ALA A 31 2.37 -0.45 9.51
N ILE A 32 2.74 -0.68 8.25
CA ILE A 32 1.87 -1.31 7.25
C ILE A 32 1.44 -2.71 7.69
N TYR A 33 2.37 -3.51 8.21
CA TYR A 33 2.05 -4.85 8.70
C TYR A 33 1.04 -4.82 9.85
N THR A 34 1.24 -3.90 10.80
CA THR A 34 0.35 -3.71 11.95
C THR A 34 -1.06 -3.33 11.51
N ASP A 35 -1.18 -2.41 10.56
CA ASP A 35 -2.47 -1.96 10.05
C ASP A 35 -3.20 -3.06 9.25
N ILE A 36 -2.47 -3.84 8.44
CA ILE A 36 -3.03 -5.02 7.77
C ILE A 36 -3.55 -6.03 8.79
N GLN A 37 -2.79 -6.26 9.86
CA GLN A 37 -3.20 -7.16 10.93
C GLN A 37 -4.46 -6.65 11.65
N ALA A 38 -4.55 -5.34 11.92
CA ALA A 38 -5.75 -4.72 12.47
C ALA A 38 -6.97 -4.86 11.53
N LEU A 39 -6.78 -4.66 10.22
CA LEU A 39 -7.84 -4.88 9.22
C LEU A 39 -8.36 -6.32 9.24
N LYS A 40 -7.46 -7.29 9.41
CA LYS A 40 -7.82 -8.69 9.51
C LYS A 40 -8.54 -9.01 10.82
N ASP A 41 -7.96 -8.64 11.96
CA ASP A 41 -8.39 -9.14 13.27
C ASP A 41 -9.54 -8.33 13.87
N ILE A 42 -9.52 -7.00 13.70
CA ILE A 42 -10.53 -6.09 14.27
C ILE A 42 -11.68 -5.89 13.29
N TYR A 43 -11.35 -5.63 12.02
CA TYR A 43 -12.33 -5.29 10.99
C TYR A 43 -12.79 -6.50 10.15
N ASN A 44 -12.22 -7.70 10.39
CA ASN A 44 -12.55 -8.95 9.70
C ASN A 44 -12.51 -8.82 8.16
N VAL A 45 -11.59 -8.01 7.64
CA VAL A 45 -11.39 -7.83 6.20
C VAL A 45 -10.67 -9.06 5.65
N LYS A 46 -11.31 -9.77 4.72
CA LYS A 46 -10.79 -11.03 4.16
C LYS A 46 -10.17 -10.90 2.77
N TYR A 47 -10.58 -9.90 2.01
CA TYR A 47 -10.20 -9.76 0.61
C TYR A 47 -9.91 -8.30 0.29
N VAL A 48 -8.84 -8.08 -0.47
CA VAL A 48 -8.46 -6.78 -1.03
C VAL A 48 -8.19 -6.98 -2.52
N THR A 49 -8.67 -6.09 -3.37
CA THR A 49 -8.48 -6.16 -4.83
C THR A 49 -7.58 -5.02 -5.29
N ALA A 50 -6.53 -5.36 -6.05
CA ALA A 50 -5.57 -4.41 -6.63
C ALA A 50 -5.04 -3.34 -5.64
N PRO A 51 -4.47 -3.74 -4.47
CA PRO A 51 -3.90 -2.77 -3.53
C PRO A 51 -2.76 -2.00 -4.20
N ARG A 52 -2.73 -0.68 -4.02
CA ARG A 52 -1.69 0.21 -4.56
C ARG A 52 -1.00 0.91 -3.40
N LEU A 53 0.32 0.77 -3.31
CA LEU A 53 1.14 1.50 -2.36
C LEU A 53 1.88 2.62 -3.12
N LYS A 54 1.67 3.86 -2.70
CA LYS A 54 2.37 5.03 -3.24
C LYS A 54 3.33 5.56 -2.19
N LEU A 55 4.62 5.36 -2.42
CA LEU A 55 5.67 5.78 -1.48
C LEU A 55 6.41 7.01 -2.03
N PRO A 56 6.40 8.14 -1.31
CA PRO A 56 7.35 9.21 -1.56
C PRO A 56 8.71 8.77 -1.00
N ILE A 57 9.68 8.53 -1.87
CA ILE A 57 11.02 8.09 -1.45
C ILE A 57 11.82 9.35 -1.12
N THR A 58 12.21 9.50 0.14
CA THR A 58 12.95 10.65 0.65
C THR A 58 14.24 10.24 1.35
N ASN A 59 15.14 11.18 1.58
CA ASN A 59 16.26 11.02 2.54
C ASN A 59 15.76 11.21 3.99
N GLU A 60 16.65 11.12 4.99
CA GLU A 60 16.31 11.35 6.40
C GLU A 60 15.80 12.77 6.72
N TYR A 61 16.02 13.73 5.81
CA TYR A 61 15.58 15.12 5.95
C TYR A 61 14.26 15.42 5.23
N GLY A 62 13.69 14.44 4.49
CA GLY A 62 12.44 14.61 3.73
C GLY A 62 12.62 15.08 2.27
N ASP A 63 13.86 15.21 1.78
CA ASP A 63 14.10 15.56 0.37
C ASP A 63 13.84 14.36 -0.55
N ILE A 64 13.13 14.61 -1.65
CA ILE A 64 12.77 13.58 -2.62
C ILE A 64 14.02 12.99 -3.26
N ARG A 65 14.14 11.66 -3.18
CA ARG A 65 15.22 10.89 -3.78
C ARG A 65 14.69 10.02 -4.91
N LEU A 66 15.37 10.09 -6.04
CA LEU A 66 15.08 9.24 -7.19
C LEU A 66 15.65 7.83 -6.95
N THR A 67 14.79 6.82 -7.08
CA THR A 67 15.19 5.41 -6.98
C THR A 67 15.72 4.92 -8.32
N ARG A 68 16.94 4.38 -8.29
CA ARG A 68 17.57 3.74 -9.46
C ARG A 68 17.51 2.22 -9.29
N HIS A 69 17.18 1.53 -10.36
CA HIS A 69 17.38 0.08 -10.45
C HIS A 69 18.88 -0.24 -10.36
N PRO A 70 19.28 -1.41 -9.87
CA PRO A 70 20.67 -1.86 -9.91
C PRO A 70 21.31 -1.77 -11.31
N GLU A 71 20.50 -1.87 -12.37
CA GLU A 71 20.92 -1.74 -13.78
C GLU A 71 21.02 -0.28 -14.27
N GLY A 72 20.82 0.70 -13.38
CA GLY A 72 21.09 2.12 -13.66
C GLY A 72 19.91 2.94 -14.20
N HIS A 73 18.77 2.33 -14.52
CA HIS A 73 17.58 3.07 -14.95
C HIS A 73 16.74 3.60 -13.77
N LEU A 74 16.00 4.69 -13.98
CA LEU A 74 15.11 5.27 -12.98
C LEU A 74 13.83 4.43 -12.85
N ILE A 75 13.44 4.14 -11.62
CA ILE A 75 12.18 3.42 -11.32
C ILE A 75 11.17 4.41 -10.75
N ASN A 76 10.05 4.56 -11.43
CA ASN A 76 8.88 5.30 -10.96
C ASN A 76 7.70 4.39 -10.59
N ARG A 77 7.77 3.11 -10.97
CA ARG A 77 6.76 2.09 -10.69
C ARG A 77 7.44 0.74 -10.53
N MET A 78 7.16 0.07 -9.42
CA MET A 78 7.44 -1.36 -9.26
C MET A 78 6.12 -2.10 -9.44
N ASP A 79 6.12 -3.10 -10.31
CA ASP A 79 4.99 -4.01 -10.50
C ASP A 79 5.34 -5.36 -9.89
N THR A 80 4.89 -5.58 -8.67
CA THR A 80 5.07 -6.84 -7.97
C THR A 80 4.01 -7.84 -8.44
N HIS A 81 4.33 -8.55 -9.53
CA HIS A 81 3.57 -9.72 -9.93
C HIS A 81 3.78 -10.83 -8.91
N HIS A 82 2.90 -10.91 -7.93
CA HIS A 82 2.88 -12.05 -7.02
C HIS A 82 2.43 -13.29 -7.80
N TYR A 83 3.38 -14.19 -8.08
CA TYR A 83 3.09 -15.49 -8.69
C TYR A 83 2.22 -16.27 -7.70
N ARG A 84 0.94 -16.51 -8.01
CA ARG A 84 0.06 -17.34 -7.18
C ARG A 84 0.63 -18.76 -7.13
N PRO A 85 1.01 -19.34 -5.97
CA PRO A 85 1.27 -20.77 -5.85
C PRO A 85 -0.06 -21.56 -5.70
N ALA A 86 -1.11 -21.15 -6.40
CA ALA A 86 -2.47 -21.69 -6.22
C ALA A 86 -3.27 -21.68 -7.52
N CYS A 87 -2.67 -22.17 -8.61
CA CYS A 87 -3.46 -22.91 -9.60
C CYS A 87 -3.45 -24.37 -9.14
N LYS A 88 -4.65 -24.90 -8.96
CA LYS A 88 -4.98 -26.18 -8.37
C LYS A 88 -4.38 -27.34 -9.16
N ASP A 89 -3.48 -28.10 -8.55
CA ASP A 89 -3.24 -29.52 -8.91
C ASP A 89 -3.65 -30.37 -7.70
N TYR A 90 -4.96 -30.48 -7.50
CA TYR A 90 -5.55 -31.69 -6.91
C TYR A 90 -6.39 -32.28 -8.03
N ASP A 91 -5.75 -33.11 -8.85
CA ASP A 91 -6.46 -34.16 -9.58
C ASP A 91 -6.93 -35.18 -8.56
N LEU A 92 -8.25 -35.37 -8.49
CA LEU A 92 -8.90 -36.55 -7.92
C LEU A 92 -9.24 -37.49 -9.07
#